data_AF-A0A5K1DUK1-F1
#
_entry.id   AF-A0A5K1DUK1-F1
#
_cell.length_a   1.000
_cell.length_b   1.000
_cell.length_c   1.000
_cell.angle_alpha   90.00
_cell.angle_beta   90.00
_cell.angle_gamma   90.00
#
_symmetry.space_group_name_H-M   'P 1'
#
loop_
_entity.id
_entity.type
_entity.pdbx_description
1 polymer ?
#
loop_
_entity_poly.entity_id
_entity_poly.type
_entity_poly.pdbx_seq_one_letter_code
_entity_poly.pdbx_strand_id
1 'polypeptide(L)'
;SILSGEPSIVDGAAALLKSIVTRNPKAMMRLYSTGVFYFALSYPGSNLLSIAQLFAVTHVHQAFHGGEEAAVSSSLPLAKRSVLGGLLPESLLYVLDRSGPAAFAAAMVSDSDTPEIIWTHKMRAEHLIRQ
;
A
#
# COMPACT_ATOMS: atom_id res chain seq x y z
N SER A 1 5.48 15.30 -7.66
CA SER A 1 6.24 14.62 -8.73
C SER A 1 5.36 14.56 -9.98
N ILE A 2 5.88 14.92 -11.16
CA ILE A 2 5.09 14.98 -12.41
C ILE A 2 4.44 13.62 -12.75
N LEU A 3 5.11 12.50 -12.44
CA LEU A 3 4.64 11.15 -12.78
C LEU A 3 3.55 10.62 -11.82
N SER A 4 3.56 11.05 -10.55
CA SER A 4 2.52 10.71 -9.59
C SER A 4 1.29 11.62 -9.72
N GLY A 5 1.25 12.52 -10.70
CA GLY A 5 0.10 13.38 -10.96
C GLY A 5 -0.85 12.83 -12.03
N GLU A 6 -0.42 11.84 -12.82
CA GLU A 6 -1.18 11.39 -13.99
C GLU A 6 -1.91 10.06 -13.75
N PRO A 7 -3.26 10.04 -13.73
CA PRO A 7 -4.03 8.85 -13.40
C PRO A 7 -3.74 7.63 -14.27
N SER A 8 -3.64 7.82 -15.58
CA SER A 8 -3.47 6.72 -16.54
C SER A 8 -2.12 6.01 -16.36
N ILE A 9 -1.06 6.78 -16.11
CA ILE A 9 0.30 6.27 -15.88
C ILE A 9 0.35 5.48 -14.58
N VAL A 10 -0.22 6.03 -13.51
CA VAL A 10 -0.20 5.41 -12.18
C VAL A 10 -1.00 4.11 -12.18
N ASP A 11 -2.19 4.12 -12.79
CA ASP A 11 -3.04 2.93 -12.92
C ASP A 11 -2.33 1.81 -13.71
N GLY A 12 -1.82 2.15 -14.90
CA GLY A 12 -1.09 1.22 -15.75
C GLY A 12 0.19 0.68 -15.10
N ALA A 13 0.95 1.53 -14.42
CA ALA A 13 2.15 1.12 -13.69
C ALA A 13 1.81 0.14 -12.56
N ALA A 14 0.79 0.41 -11.76
CA ALA A 14 0.37 -0.47 -10.67
C ALA A 14 -0.10 -1.84 -11.21
N ALA A 15 -0.90 -1.86 -12.27
CA ALA A 15 -1.37 -3.09 -12.91
C ALA A 15 -0.22 -3.92 -13.52
N LEU A 16 0.74 -3.27 -14.17
CA LEU A 16 1.93 -3.92 -14.72
C LEU A 16 2.81 -4.50 -13.61
N LEU A 17 3.11 -3.72 -12.58
CA LEU A 17 3.92 -4.16 -11.44
C LEU A 17 3.29 -5.35 -10.74
N LYS A 18 1.97 -5.35 -10.54
CA LYS A 18 1.21 -6.48 -10.00
C LYS A 18 1.43 -7.74 -10.85
N SER A 19 1.35 -7.60 -12.18
CA SER A 19 1.54 -8.71 -13.12
C SER A 19 2.97 -9.25 -13.10
N ILE A 20 3.97 -8.39 -12.92
CA ILE A 20 5.38 -8.77 -12.81
C ILE A 20 5.63 -9.54 -11.51
N VAL A 21 5.25 -8.98 -10.36
CA VAL A 21 5.60 -9.55 -9.05
C VAL A 21 4.89 -10.87 -8.78
N THR A 22 3.66 -11.04 -9.27
CA THR A 22 2.91 -12.30 -9.16
C THR A 22 3.51 -13.44 -9.98
N ARG A 23 4.36 -13.13 -10.96
CA ARG A 23 5.07 -14.12 -11.81
C ARG A 23 6.57 -14.18 -11.51
N ASN A 24 7.06 -13.38 -10.55
CA ASN A 24 8.48 -13.29 -10.22
C ASN A 24 8.68 -13.17 -8.69
N PRO A 25 8.82 -14.31 -7.98
CA PRO A 25 9.00 -14.32 -6.53
C PRO A 25 10.22 -13.52 -6.05
N LYS A 26 11.31 -13.49 -6.84
CA LYS A 26 12.51 -12.71 -6.49
C LYS A 26 12.24 -11.21 -6.52
N ALA A 27 11.47 -10.75 -7.50
CA ALA A 27 11.05 -9.34 -7.59
C ALA A 27 10.04 -8.99 -6.49
N MET A 28 9.08 -9.88 -6.20
CA MET A 28 8.08 -9.72 -5.13
C MET A 28 8.74 -9.39 -3.79
N MET A 29 9.70 -10.20 -3.38
CA MET A 29 10.35 -10.09 -2.06
C MET A 29 11.19 -8.81 -1.90
N ARG A 30 11.66 -8.23 -3.01
CA ARG A 30 12.56 -7.06 -3.03
C ARG A 30 11.88 -5.78 -3.47
N LEU A 31 10.58 -5.80 -3.74
CA LEU A 31 9.87 -4.65 -4.28
C LEU A 31 9.98 -3.44 -3.33
N TYR A 32 10.03 -3.66 -2.03
CA TYR A 32 10.23 -2.62 -1.00
C TYR A 32 11.49 -1.76 -1.22
N SER A 33 12.53 -2.24 -1.89
CA SER A 33 13.77 -1.49 -2.11
C SER A 33 13.69 -0.49 -3.27
N THR A 34 12.58 -0.44 -4.01
CA THR A 34 12.44 0.35 -5.27
C THR A 34 11.71 1.68 -5.11
N GLY A 35 11.14 1.96 -3.93
CA GLY A 35 10.34 3.16 -3.68
C GLY A 35 8.89 3.11 -4.16
N VAL A 36 8.44 2.00 -4.78
CA VAL A 36 7.10 1.88 -5.36
C VAL A 36 5.96 2.18 -4.38
N PHE A 37 6.09 1.77 -3.11
CA PHE A 37 5.05 1.96 -2.10
C PHE A 37 4.87 3.45 -1.79
N TYR A 38 5.97 4.20 -1.69
CA TYR A 38 5.94 5.65 -1.53
C TYR A 38 5.39 6.35 -2.78
N PHE A 39 5.80 5.90 -3.98
CA PHE A 39 5.26 6.43 -5.22
C PHE A 39 3.74 6.27 -5.29
N ALA A 40 3.23 5.07 -5.01
CA ALA A 40 1.80 4.77 -5.03
C ALA A 40 1.03 5.57 -3.97
N LEU A 41 1.60 5.75 -2.77
CA LEU A 41 0.98 6.57 -1.73
C LEU A 41 1.00 8.06 -2.07
N SER A 42 2.03 8.55 -2.78
CA SER A 42 2.13 9.96 -3.21
C SER A 42 1.14 10.36 -4.32
N TYR A 43 0.36 9.41 -4.82
CA TYR A 43 -0.66 9.65 -5.83
C TYR A 43 -1.88 10.37 -5.21
N PRO A 44 -2.24 11.58 -5.66
CA PRO A 44 -3.33 12.36 -5.05
C PRO A 44 -4.72 12.02 -5.60
N GLY A 45 -4.80 11.19 -6.65
CA GLY A 45 -6.08 10.85 -7.29
C GLY A 45 -6.88 9.79 -6.54
N SER A 46 -8.14 9.61 -6.95
CA SER A 46 -9.09 8.70 -6.29
C SER A 46 -9.25 7.34 -6.97
N ASN A 47 -8.71 7.14 -8.18
CA ASN A 47 -8.68 5.85 -8.89
C ASN A 47 -7.61 4.91 -8.31
N LEU A 48 -7.80 4.52 -7.05
CA LEU A 48 -6.83 3.74 -6.29
C LEU A 48 -6.95 2.23 -6.47
N LEU A 49 -7.87 1.72 -7.31
CA LEU A 49 -8.14 0.30 -7.40
C LEU A 49 -6.91 -0.53 -7.80
N SER A 50 -6.18 -0.11 -8.84
CA SER A 50 -4.98 -0.82 -9.29
C SER A 50 -3.85 -0.77 -8.27
N ILE A 51 -3.70 0.36 -7.56
CA ILE A 51 -2.78 0.49 -6.42
C ILE A 51 -3.17 -0.47 -5.29
N ALA A 52 -4.44 -0.50 -4.93
CA ALA A 52 -4.96 -1.36 -3.88
C ALA A 52 -4.76 -2.84 -4.22
N GLN A 53 -4.98 -3.23 -5.48
CA GLN A 53 -4.70 -4.59 -5.95
C GLN A 53 -3.21 -4.93 -5.90
N LEU A 54 -2.32 -3.99 -6.24
CA LEU A 54 -0.88 -4.17 -6.08
C LEU A 54 -0.54 -4.36 -4.59
N PHE A 55 -1.05 -3.52 -3.70
CA PHE A 55 -0.80 -3.62 -2.27
C PHE A 55 -1.30 -4.95 -1.71
N ALA A 56 -2.52 -5.38 -2.07
CA ALA A 56 -3.12 -6.62 -1.58
C ALA A 56 -2.21 -7.84 -1.83
N VAL A 57 -1.55 -7.91 -2.99
CA VAL A 57 -0.67 -9.04 -3.33
C VAL A 57 0.77 -8.89 -2.84
N THR A 58 1.16 -7.72 -2.33
CA THR A 58 2.58 -7.44 -2.02
C THR A 58 2.86 -7.11 -0.57
N HIS A 59 1.93 -6.51 0.17
CA HIS A 59 2.27 -5.80 1.40
C HIS A 59 2.86 -6.70 2.50
N VAL A 60 2.44 -7.97 2.60
CA VAL A 60 2.95 -8.97 3.56
C VAL A 60 4.01 -9.91 2.98
N HIS A 61 4.44 -9.71 1.74
CA HIS A 61 5.40 -10.58 1.04
C HIS A 61 6.77 -9.91 0.85
N GLN A 62 7.04 -8.82 1.56
CA GLN A 62 8.30 -8.10 1.45
C GLN A 62 9.33 -8.65 2.43
N ALA A 63 10.56 -8.85 1.98
CA ALA A 63 11.69 -9.28 2.82
C ALA A 63 12.29 -8.10 3.62
N PHE A 64 11.46 -7.42 4.42
CA PHE A 64 11.81 -6.25 5.22
C PHE A 64 11.88 -6.63 6.71
N HIS A 65 12.86 -6.09 7.47
CA HIS A 65 13.13 -6.40 8.89
C HIS A 65 13.30 -7.91 9.21
N GLY A 66 14.48 -8.47 8.96
CA GLY A 66 14.88 -9.82 9.40
C GLY A 66 14.71 -10.93 8.35
N GLY A 67 14.15 -10.62 7.19
CA GLY A 67 14.01 -11.57 6.07
C GLY A 67 12.66 -12.28 6.04
N GLU A 68 12.59 -13.37 5.28
CA GLU A 68 11.36 -14.13 4.96
C GLU A 68 10.61 -14.63 6.21
N GLU A 69 11.32 -14.93 7.30
CA GLU A 69 10.70 -15.40 8.55
C GLU A 69 9.81 -14.37 9.26
N ALA A 70 10.14 -13.08 9.17
CA ALA A 70 9.34 -12.02 9.81
C ALA A 70 8.00 -11.78 9.10
N ALA A 71 7.97 -11.95 7.77
CA ALA A 71 6.77 -11.83 6.95
C ALA A 71 5.76 -12.96 7.21
N VAL A 72 6.28 -14.17 7.47
CA VAL A 72 5.50 -15.41 7.65
C VAL A 72 5.08 -15.64 9.11
N SER A 73 5.70 -14.95 10.07
CA SER A 73 5.36 -15.11 11.49
C SER A 73 3.96 -14.56 11.81
N SER A 74 2.99 -15.46 11.98
CA SER A 74 1.60 -15.13 12.33
C SER A 74 1.45 -14.57 13.75
N SER A 75 2.49 -14.61 14.58
CA SER A 75 2.49 -14.10 15.95
C SER A 75 2.77 -12.58 16.02
N LEU A 76 3.23 -11.98 14.93
CA LEU A 76 3.48 -10.55 14.86
C LEU A 76 2.21 -9.78 14.41
N PRO A 77 1.96 -8.58 14.97
CA PRO A 77 0.91 -7.68 14.49
C PRO A 77 1.04 -7.40 12.99
N LEU A 78 -0.10 -7.16 12.31
CA LEU A 78 -0.13 -6.92 10.86
C LEU A 78 0.74 -5.73 10.46
N ALA A 79 0.77 -4.67 11.28
CA ALA A 79 1.64 -3.53 11.05
C ALA A 79 3.15 -3.87 11.04
N LYS A 80 3.58 -4.94 11.72
CA LYS A 80 4.99 -5.39 11.71
C LYS A 80 5.32 -6.33 10.55
N ARG A 81 4.31 -6.98 9.97
CA ARG A 81 4.45 -7.90 8.84
C ARG A 81 4.28 -7.20 7.49
N SER A 82 3.53 -6.10 7.49
CA SER A 82 3.24 -5.31 6.31
C SER A 82 4.31 -4.25 6.07
N VAL A 83 4.86 -4.17 4.86
CA VAL A 83 5.73 -3.04 4.43
C VAL A 83 5.02 -1.69 4.54
N LEU A 84 3.68 -1.70 4.52
CA LEU A 84 2.84 -0.51 4.66
C LEU A 84 2.58 -0.13 6.12
N GLY A 85 2.98 -0.93 7.11
CA GLY A 85 2.64 -0.68 8.52
C GLY A 85 3.34 0.51 9.17
N GLY A 86 4.44 0.99 8.58
CA GLY A 86 5.03 2.29 8.93
C GLY A 86 4.48 3.46 8.11
N LEU A 87 3.60 3.21 7.15
CA LEU A 87 3.13 4.20 6.16
C LEU A 87 1.63 4.49 6.29
N LEU A 88 0.87 3.52 6.77
CA LEU A 88 -0.58 3.57 6.89
C LEU A 88 -1.04 3.15 8.29
N PRO A 89 -2.18 3.69 8.77
CA PRO A 89 -2.88 3.16 9.94
C PRO A 89 -3.14 1.66 9.84
N GLU A 90 -3.02 0.95 10.96
CA GLU A 90 -3.21 -0.50 11.00
C GLU A 90 -4.64 -0.92 10.63
N SER A 91 -5.65 -0.08 10.90
CA SER A 91 -7.03 -0.33 10.50
C SER A 91 -7.20 -0.42 8.98
N LEU A 92 -6.52 0.44 8.21
CA LEU A 92 -6.51 0.36 6.75
C LEU A 92 -5.82 -0.91 6.25
N LEU A 93 -4.77 -1.37 6.94
CA LEU A 93 -4.16 -2.66 6.62
C LEU A 93 -5.14 -3.82 6.84
N TYR A 94 -5.94 -3.79 7.91
CA TYR A 94 -6.98 -4.79 8.14
C TYR A 94 -8.10 -4.73 7.10
N VAL A 95 -8.48 -3.55 6.63
CA VAL A 95 -9.44 -3.41 5.52
C VAL A 95 -8.87 -4.09 4.27
N LEU A 96 -7.61 -3.84 3.94
CA LEU A 96 -6.94 -4.46 2.78
C LEU A 96 -6.89 -5.99 2.90
N ASP A 97 -6.48 -6.51 4.06
CA ASP A 97 -6.29 -7.93 4.31
C ASP A 97 -7.62 -8.71 4.37
N ARG A 98 -8.65 -8.15 5.01
CA ARG A 98 -9.92 -8.86 5.25
C ARG A 98 -11.02 -8.55 4.25
N SER A 99 -11.11 -7.30 3.80
CA SER A 99 -12.19 -6.81 2.93
C SER A 99 -11.74 -6.60 1.49
N GLY A 100 -10.43 -6.67 1.23
CA GLY A 100 -9.85 -6.67 -0.10
C GLY A 100 -9.62 -5.29 -0.70
N PRO A 101 -9.05 -5.24 -1.93
CA PRO A 101 -8.54 -4.02 -2.53
C PRO A 101 -9.62 -2.99 -2.87
N ALA A 102 -10.83 -3.41 -3.24
CA ALA A 102 -11.93 -2.49 -3.55
C ALA A 102 -12.41 -1.74 -2.30
N ALA A 103 -12.58 -2.46 -1.17
CA ALA A 103 -12.94 -1.86 0.11
C ALA A 103 -11.85 -0.93 0.63
N PHE A 104 -10.58 -1.33 0.49
CA PHE A 104 -9.44 -0.48 0.83
C PHE A 104 -9.40 0.82 0.01
N ALA A 105 -9.58 0.72 -1.32
CA ALA A 105 -9.61 1.89 -2.19
C ALA A 105 -10.73 2.86 -1.80
N ALA A 106 -11.92 2.35 -1.46
CA ALA A 106 -13.02 3.16 -0.96
C ALA A 106 -12.67 3.84 0.38
N ALA A 107 -12.09 3.10 1.32
CA ALA A 107 -11.69 3.61 2.64
C ALA A 107 -10.58 4.68 2.56
N MET A 108 -9.66 4.57 1.59
CA MET A 108 -8.59 5.56 1.38
C MET A 108 -9.09 6.90 0.83
N VAL A 109 -10.23 6.89 0.13
CA VAL A 109 -10.86 8.09 -0.46
C VAL A 109 -11.92 8.68 0.47
N SER A 110 -12.53 7.88 1.35
CA SER A 110 -13.47 8.37 2.34
C SER A 110 -12.77 9.23 3.40
N ASP A 111 -13.32 10.41 3.68
CA ASP A 111 -13.00 11.14 4.91
C ASP A 111 -13.72 10.43 6.07
N SER A 112 -13.04 9.47 6.71
CA SER A 112 -13.59 8.79 7.88
C SER A 112 -13.05 9.46 9.15
N ASP A 113 -13.97 10.03 9.95
CA ASP A 113 -13.78 10.56 11.30
C ASP A 113 -14.43 9.62 12.33
N THR A 114 -14.23 8.31 12.16
CA THR A 114 -14.68 7.29 13.12
C THR A 114 -13.50 6.88 14.01
N PRO A 115 -13.71 6.55 15.31
CA PRO A 115 -12.62 6.23 16.24
C PRO A 115 -11.73 5.04 15.82
N GLU A 116 -12.16 4.24 14.83
CA GLU A 116 -11.42 3.08 14.28
C GLU A 116 -10.55 3.42 13.06
N ILE A 117 -10.85 4.51 12.35
CA ILE A 117 -10.14 4.98 11.15
C ILE A 117 -10.10 6.50 11.22
N ILE A 118 -8.98 7.05 11.68
CA ILE A 118 -8.69 8.47 11.54
C ILE A 118 -7.76 8.59 10.32
N TRP A 119 -8.35 8.84 9.15
CA TRP A 119 -7.59 9.08 7.90
C TRP A 119 -8.17 10.30 7.21
N THR A 120 -7.84 11.47 7.75
CA THR A 120 -8.37 12.75 7.27
C THR A 120 -7.56 13.27 6.09
N HIS A 121 -8.16 14.17 5.28
CA HIS A 121 -7.43 14.94 4.27
C HIS A 121 -6.15 15.60 4.80
N LYS A 122 -6.14 16.05 6.06
CA LYS A 122 -4.96 16.61 6.73
C LYS A 122 -3.84 15.58 6.92
N MET A 123 -4.18 14.35 7.32
CA MET A 123 -3.19 13.26 7.47
C MET A 123 -2.62 12.84 6.11
N ARG A 124 -3.43 12.80 5.05
CA ARG A 124 -2.93 12.61 3.68
C ARG A 124 -1.90 13.68 3.30
N ALA A 125 -2.17 14.94 3.61
CA ALA A 125 -1.27 16.06 3.31
C ALA A 125 0.00 16.13 4.20
N GLU A 126 -0.04 15.59 5.42
CA GLU A 126 1.09 15.64 6.38
C GLU A 126 1.96 14.37 6.36
N HIS A 127 1.41 13.19 6.06
CA HIS A 127 2.15 11.92 6.01
C HIS A 127 2.71 11.58 4.61
N LEU A 128 2.17 12.19 3.56
CA LEU A 128 2.77 12.15 2.23
C LEU A 128 3.83 13.25 2.15
N ILE A 129 5.07 12.83 1.94
CA ILE A 129 6.28 13.67 1.89
C ILE A 129 5.97 15.04 1.26
N ARG A 130 6.15 16.10 2.05
CA ARG A 130 6.07 17.49 1.58
C ARG A 130 7.06 17.68 0.43
N GLN A 131 6.57 18.25 -0.68
CA GLN A 131 7.45 18.80 -1.72
C GLN A 131 8.28 19.95 -1.18
#